data_AF-A0A1U7PQ28-F1
#
_entry.id   AF-A0A1U7PQ28-F1
#
_cell.length_a   1.000
_cell.length_b   1.000
_cell.length_c   1.000
_cell.angle_alpha   90.00
_cell.angle_beta   90.00
_cell.angle_gamma   90.00
#
_symmetry.space_group_name_H-M   'P 1'
#
loop_
_entity.id
_entity.type
_entity.pdbx_description
1 polymer ?
#
loop_
_entity_poly.entity_id
_entity_poly.type
_entity_poly.pdbx_seq_one_letter_code
_entity_poly.pdbx_strand_id
1 'polypeptide(L)'
;MNALPQKILARQKEITSDFMKIVDENLADVLSGKSEHIYEIRDVAELLHIHPRHLSNTIKLVTGNSPCSFVEGKILDIAKQHLEDNKMSIAEIAKMLTYDPSNLSNSKHRFT
;
A
#
# COMPACT_ATOMS: atom_id res chain seq x y z
N MET A 1 12.89 27.46 -0.94
CA MET A 1 11.97 26.33 -0.62
C MET A 1 10.66 26.94 -0.16
N ASN A 2 9.61 26.88 -0.96
CA ASN A 2 8.30 27.37 -0.53
C ASN A 2 7.69 26.34 0.42
N ALA A 3 7.59 26.69 1.70
CA ALA A 3 6.93 25.85 2.69
C ALA A 3 5.44 25.73 2.31
N LEU A 4 4.95 24.49 2.22
CA LEU A 4 3.53 24.23 1.98
C LEU A 4 2.70 24.79 3.16
N PRO A 5 1.52 25.39 2.90
CA PRO A 5 0.61 25.81 3.95
C PRO A 5 0.31 24.67 4.93
N GLN A 6 0.36 24.94 6.25
CA GLN A 6 0.21 23.92 7.30
C GLN A 6 -1.08 23.09 7.17
N LYS A 7 -2.19 23.69 6.73
CA LYS A 7 -3.46 22.99 6.49
C LYS A 7 -3.36 21.93 5.38
N ILE A 8 -2.59 22.20 4.33
CA ILE A 8 -2.38 21.26 3.22
C ILE A 8 -1.55 20.06 3.70
N LEU A 9 -0.51 20.32 4.49
CA LEU A 9 0.31 19.27 5.10
C LEU A 9 -0.50 18.39 6.07
N ALA A 10 -1.38 19.00 6.87
CA ALA A 10 -2.27 18.26 7.76
C ALA A 10 -3.17 17.30 6.98
N ARG A 11 -3.83 17.78 5.92
CA ARG A 11 -4.68 16.94 5.08
C ARG A 11 -3.92 15.80 4.39
N GLN A 12 -2.71 16.07 3.90
CA GLN A 12 -1.88 15.03 3.28
C GLN A 12 -1.47 13.94 4.28
N LYS A 13 -1.20 14.30 5.54
CA LYS A 13 -0.93 13.34 6.61
C LYS A 13 -2.16 12.51 6.96
N GLU A 14 -3.34 13.13 7.03
CA GLU A 14 -4.60 12.39 7.22
C GLU A 14 -4.82 11.37 6.12
N ILE A 15 -4.73 11.77 4.85
CA ILE A 15 -4.88 10.87 3.70
C ILE A 15 -3.89 9.71 3.77
N THR A 16 -2.64 10.00 4.17
CA THR A 16 -1.61 8.97 4.32
C THR A 16 -1.94 8.01 5.46
N SER A 17 -2.44 8.52 6.59
CA SER A 17 -2.86 7.70 7.73
C SER A 17 -4.03 6.79 7.36
N ASP A 18 -5.02 7.32 6.66
CA ASP A 18 -6.19 6.55 6.20
C ASP A 18 -5.77 5.44 5.22
N PHE A 19 -4.85 5.76 4.29
CA PHE A 19 -4.26 4.76 3.40
C PHE A 19 -3.59 3.61 4.17
N MET A 20 -2.74 3.92 5.15
CA MET A 20 -2.05 2.88 5.94
C MET A 20 -3.05 1.99 6.66
N LYS A 21 -4.09 2.59 7.26
CA LYS A 21 -5.14 1.85 7.97
C LYS A 21 -5.90 0.90 7.05
N ILE A 22 -6.31 1.35 5.87
CA ILE A 22 -7.04 0.52 4.91
C ILE A 22 -6.18 -0.65 4.44
N VAL A 23 -4.89 -0.41 4.15
CA VAL A 23 -3.96 -1.48 3.77
C VAL A 23 -3.78 -2.49 4.90
N ASP A 24 -3.66 -2.02 6.15
CA ASP A 24 -3.54 -2.91 7.31
C ASP A 24 -4.77 -3.79 7.51
N GLU A 25 -5.96 -3.20 7.44
CA GLU A 25 -7.23 -3.92 7.56
C GLU A 25 -7.40 -4.95 6.44
N ASN A 26 -7.12 -4.56 5.20
CA ASN A 26 -7.21 -5.47 4.06
C ASN A 26 -6.23 -6.65 4.18
N LEU A 27 -4.97 -6.40 4.57
CA LEU A 27 -4.01 -7.49 4.77
C LEU A 27 -4.45 -8.43 5.90
N ALA A 28 -4.99 -7.91 7.00
CA ALA A 28 -5.54 -8.74 8.08
C ALA A 28 -6.74 -9.58 7.61
N ASP A 29 -7.61 -9.01 6.77
CA ASP A 29 -8.73 -9.73 6.17
C ASP A 29 -8.26 -10.81 5.20
N VAL A 30 -7.19 -10.56 4.43
CA VAL A 30 -6.57 -11.58 3.56
C VAL A 30 -5.98 -12.72 4.37
N LEU A 31 -5.26 -12.42 5.44
CA LEU A 31 -4.67 -13.44 6.32
C LEU A 31 -5.70 -14.26 7.08
N SER A 32 -6.84 -13.67 7.44
CA SER A 32 -7.93 -14.38 8.09
C SER A 32 -8.85 -15.12 7.11
N GLY A 33 -8.56 -15.06 5.80
CA GLY A 33 -9.35 -15.70 4.76
C GLY A 33 -10.69 -15.01 4.48
N LYS A 34 -10.90 -13.79 4.97
CA LYS A 34 -12.11 -12.99 4.70
C LYS A 34 -12.06 -12.29 3.35
N SER A 35 -10.86 -12.02 2.85
CA SER A 35 -10.62 -11.47 1.52
C SER A 35 -9.64 -12.36 0.76
N GLU A 36 -9.84 -12.53 -0.54
CA GLU A 36 -8.85 -13.18 -1.41
C GLU A 36 -8.02 -12.15 -2.19
N HIS A 37 -8.37 -10.86 -2.08
CA HIS A 37 -7.79 -9.77 -2.86
C HIS A 37 -7.03 -8.79 -1.96
N ILE A 38 -5.76 -8.58 -2.28
CA ILE A 38 -4.93 -7.53 -1.69
C ILE A 38 -5.22 -6.23 -2.44
N TYR A 39 -5.52 -5.17 -1.71
CA TYR A 39 -5.88 -3.89 -2.29
C TYR A 39 -4.69 -3.24 -2.99
N GLU A 40 -4.93 -2.82 -4.22
CA GLU A 40 -4.04 -1.95 -4.96
C GLU A 40 -4.30 -0.48 -4.63
N ILE A 41 -3.40 0.41 -5.10
CA ILE A 41 -3.58 1.85 -4.95
C ILE A 41 -4.92 2.36 -5.51
N ARG A 42 -5.49 1.66 -6.51
CA ARG A 42 -6.76 2.02 -7.13
C ARG A 42 -7.94 1.70 -6.21
N ASP A 43 -7.91 0.56 -5.56
CA ASP A 43 -8.95 0.12 -4.62
C ASP A 43 -9.01 1.08 -3.42
N VAL A 44 -7.85 1.40 -2.85
CA VAL A 44 -7.78 2.36 -1.73
C VAL A 44 -8.18 3.77 -2.16
N ALA A 45 -7.81 4.17 -3.38
CA ALA A 45 -8.20 5.46 -3.94
C ALA A 45 -9.72 5.59 -4.11
N GLU A 46 -10.39 4.52 -4.56
CA GLU A 46 -11.83 4.47 -4.68
C GLU A 46 -12.52 4.59 -3.32
N LEU A 47 -12.04 3.85 -2.31
CA LEU A 47 -12.54 3.92 -0.93
C LEU A 47 -12.38 5.31 -0.29
N LEU A 48 -11.28 6.00 -0.60
CA LEU A 48 -11.02 7.36 -0.11
C LEU A 48 -11.67 8.45 -0.98
N HIS A 49 -12.35 8.08 -2.07
CA HIS A 49 -12.88 9.01 -3.07
C HIS A 49 -11.83 10.00 -3.60
N ILE A 50 -10.61 9.52 -3.83
CA ILE A 50 -9.46 10.28 -4.31
C ILE A 50 -8.98 9.68 -5.64
N HIS A 51 -8.49 10.51 -6.56
CA HIS A 51 -7.88 9.98 -7.78
C HIS A 51 -6.59 9.20 -7.45
N PRO A 52 -6.34 7.99 -7.99
CA PRO A 52 -5.22 7.12 -7.59
C PRO A 52 -3.84 7.76 -7.77
N ARG A 53 -3.66 8.57 -8.83
CA ARG A 53 -2.43 9.36 -9.02
C ARG A 53 -2.20 10.37 -7.89
N HIS A 54 -3.25 11.03 -7.41
CA HIS A 54 -3.13 11.99 -6.32
C HIS A 54 -2.80 11.29 -5.01
N LEU A 55 -3.43 10.15 -4.74
CA LEU A 55 -3.14 9.34 -3.55
C LEU A 55 -1.68 8.87 -3.55
N SER A 56 -1.21 8.29 -4.67
CA SER A 56 0.17 7.84 -4.82
C SER A 56 1.20 8.96 -4.60
N ASN A 57 0.96 10.13 -5.23
CA ASN A 57 1.83 11.30 -5.05
C ASN A 57 1.82 11.82 -3.61
N THR A 58 0.65 11.80 -2.95
CA THR A 58 0.51 12.25 -1.56
C THR A 58 1.28 11.35 -0.61
N ILE A 59 1.17 10.03 -0.76
CA ILE A 59 1.90 9.05 0.04
C ILE A 59 3.41 9.23 -0.15
N LYS A 60 3.87 9.35 -1.41
CA LYS A 60 5.29 9.57 -1.72
C LYS A 60 5.80 10.90 -1.14
N LEU A 61 5.00 11.95 -1.20
CA LEU A 61 5.36 13.26 -0.64
C LEU A 61 5.51 13.22 0.88
N VAL A 62 4.58 12.57 1.58
CA VAL A 62 4.56 12.54 3.06
C VAL A 62 5.58 11.56 3.62
N THR A 63 5.78 10.43 2.97
CA THR A 63 6.57 9.31 3.53
C THR A 63 7.93 9.11 2.87
N GLY A 64 8.15 9.69 1.67
CA GLY A 64 9.32 9.42 0.84
C GLY A 64 9.26 8.10 0.06
N ASN A 65 8.29 7.22 0.35
CA ASN A 65 8.21 5.87 -0.22
C ASN A 65 6.99 5.69 -1.13
N SER A 66 7.07 4.73 -2.04
CA SER A 66 5.94 4.38 -2.90
C SER A 66 4.87 3.60 -2.12
N PRO A 67 3.58 3.69 -2.50
CA PRO A 67 2.54 2.86 -1.90
C PRO A 67 2.85 1.36 -1.95
N CYS A 68 3.45 0.89 -3.05
CA CYS A 68 3.85 -0.51 -3.25
C CYS A 68 4.82 -0.98 -2.17
N SER A 69 5.82 -0.14 -1.86
CA SER A 69 6.83 -0.44 -0.84
C SER A 69 6.24 -0.68 0.55
N PHE A 70 5.09 -0.05 0.87
CA PHE A 70 4.40 -0.29 2.14
C PHE A 70 3.69 -1.63 2.17
N VAL A 71 2.99 -1.99 1.09
CA VAL A 71 2.30 -3.27 0.98
C VAL A 71 3.30 -4.42 1.02
N GLU A 72 4.37 -4.33 0.22
CA GLU A 72 5.48 -5.30 0.22
C GLU A 72 6.12 -5.44 1.60
N GLY A 73 6.44 -4.32 2.25
CA GLY A 73 7.04 -4.31 3.59
C GLY A 73 6.15 -5.01 4.62
N LYS A 74 4.84 -4.72 4.61
CA LYS A 74 3.89 -5.37 5.52
C LYS A 74 3.77 -6.86 5.25
N ILE A 75 3.69 -7.28 3.99
CA ILE A 75 3.65 -8.71 3.63
C ILE A 75 4.92 -9.42 4.11
N LEU A 76 6.10 -8.79 4.00
CA LEU A 76 7.34 -9.34 4.51
C LEU A 76 7.35 -9.45 6.04
N ASP A 77 6.83 -8.46 6.75
CA ASP A 77 6.77 -8.48 8.21
C ASP A 77 5.79 -9.55 8.71
N ILE A 78 4.62 -9.66 8.09
CA ILE A 78 3.66 -10.74 8.30
C ILE A 78 4.32 -12.10 8.02
N ALA A 79 5.02 -12.25 6.89
CA ALA A 79 5.68 -13.48 6.53
C ALA A 79 6.71 -13.91 7.58
N LYS A 80 7.52 -12.98 8.10
CA LYS A 80 8.46 -13.26 9.19
C LYS A 80 7.75 -13.76 10.44
N GLN A 81 6.71 -13.06 10.89
CA GLN A 81 5.93 -13.46 12.07
C GLN A 81 5.30 -14.85 11.90
N HIS A 82 4.74 -15.14 10.72
CA HIS A 82 4.09 -16.42 10.45
C HIS A 82 5.08 -17.59 10.25
N LEU A 83 6.29 -17.32 9.75
CA LEU A 83 7.36 -18.32 9.66
C LEU A 83 7.90 -18.69 11.05
N GLU A 84 8.01 -17.72 11.95
CA GLU A 84 8.35 -17.97 13.36
C GLU A 84 7.28 -18.83 14.06
N ASP A 85 6.00 -18.56 13.77
CA ASP A 85 4.86 -19.29 14.33
C ASP A 85 4.51 -20.59 13.58
N ASN A 86 5.18 -20.89 12.46
CA ASN A 86 4.93 -22.02 11.55
C ASN A 86 3.47 -22.14 11.07
N LYS A 87 2.78 -21.00 10.94
CA LYS A 87 1.33 -20.92 10.62
C LYS A 87 1.03 -20.80 9.14
N MET A 88 2.02 -20.50 8.29
CA MET A 88 1.82 -20.28 6.86
C MET A 88 2.94 -20.91 6.03
N SER A 89 2.61 -21.47 4.88
CA SER A 89 3.59 -22.07 3.99
C SER A 89 4.33 -21.01 3.16
N ILE A 90 5.57 -21.33 2.77
CA ILE A 90 6.38 -20.48 1.88
C ILE A 90 5.65 -20.22 0.54
N ALA A 91 4.84 -21.16 0.07
CA ALA A 91 4.05 -21.01 -1.16
C ALA A 91 2.94 -19.94 -1.03
N GLU A 92 2.27 -19.88 0.12
CA GLU A 92 1.26 -18.84 0.39
C GLU A 92 1.91 -17.45 0.54
N ILE A 93 3.08 -17.39 1.17
CA ILE A 93 3.88 -16.15 1.26
C ILE A 93 4.28 -15.69 -0.14
N ALA A 94 4.81 -16.59 -0.97
CA ALA A 94 5.20 -16.28 -2.34
C ALA A 94 4.00 -15.80 -3.18
N LYS A 95 2.81 -16.39 -3.00
CA LYS A 95 1.59 -15.95 -3.70
C LYS A 95 1.22 -14.50 -3.34
N MET A 96 1.36 -14.10 -2.07
CA MET A 96 1.12 -12.72 -1.66
C MET A 96 2.18 -11.74 -2.19
N LEU A 97 3.45 -12.15 -2.25
CA LEU A 97 4.56 -11.34 -2.76
C LEU A 97 4.59 -11.23 -4.29
N THR A 98 4.12 -12.26 -5.00
CA THR A 98 4.11 -12.34 -6.47
C THR A 98 2.79 -11.83 -7.06
N TYR A 99 2.00 -11.11 -6.26
CA TYR A 99 0.84 -10.37 -6.76
C TYR A 99 1.26 -9.54 -7.98
N ASP A 100 0.57 -9.76 -9.09
CA ASP A 100 1.05 -9.47 -10.44
C ASP A 100 1.42 -7.98 -10.64
N PRO A 101 2.70 -7.65 -10.89
CA PRO A 101 3.15 -6.29 -11.15
C PRO A 101 2.55 -5.70 -12.44
N SER A 102 1.85 -6.48 -13.26
CA SER A 102 1.20 -6.02 -14.51
C SER A 102 0.10 -4.97 -14.27
N ASN A 103 -0.48 -4.88 -13.08
CA ASN A 103 -1.41 -3.80 -12.72
C ASN A 103 -0.74 -2.57 -12.07
N LEU A 104 0.49 -2.73 -11.55
CA LEU A 104 1.29 -1.65 -10.97
C LEU A 104 2.18 -0.96 -12.03
N SER A 105 2.39 -1.62 -13.17
CA SER A 105 3.14 -1.12 -14.32
C SER A 105 2.29 -0.20 -15.21
N ASN A 106 2.05 1.02 -14.71
CA ASN A 106 1.91 2.18 -15.60
C ASN A 106 2.90 3.27 -15.17
N SER A 107 4.18 2.90 -15.00
CA SER A 107 5.28 3.85 -15.01
C SER A 107 5.54 4.34 -16.45
N LYS A 108 4.58 5.05 -17.04
CA LYS A 108 4.79 5.85 -18.25
C LYS A 108 5.08 7.28 -17.84
N HIS A 109 6.25 7.53 -17.26
CA HIS A 109 6.87 8.84 -17.32
C HIS A 109 8.28 8.70 -17.90
N ARG A 110 8.31 8.88 -19.23
CA ARG A 110 9.45 9.46 -19.95
C ARG A 110 10.02 10.62 -19.13
N PHE A 111 11.27 10.52 -18.75
CA PHE A 111 12.13 11.70 -18.62
C PHE A 111 13.38 11.43 -19.46
N THR A 112 13.50 12.29 -20.48
CA THR A 112 14.51 12.42 -21.56
C THR A 112 14.66 11.24 -22.50
#